data_AF-A0AAV6IVS5-F1
#
_entry.id   AF-A0AAV6IVS5-F1
#
_cell.length_a   1.000
_cell.length_b   1.000
_cell.length_c   1.000
_cell.angle_alpha   90.00
_cell.angle_beta   90.00
_cell.angle_gamma   90.00
#
_symmetry.space_group_name_H-M   'P 1'
#
loop_
_entity.id
_entity.type
_entity.pdbx_description
1 polymer ?
#
loop_
_entity_poly.entity_id
_entity_poly.type
_entity_poly.pdbx_seq_one_letter_code
_entity_poly.pdbx_strand_id
1 'polypeptide(L)' 'MIINCRNNKKLLGRFRAFDQHCNMVLENVREMWTEVPKTGKGKKKAQPVNKDRFISKFFLRGDFVIIVLRNPK' A
#
# COMPACT_ATOMS: atom_id res chain seq x y z
N MET A 1 2.34 10.53 4.02
CA MET A 1 2.68 10.31 2.60
C MET A 1 1.90 9.10 2.11
N ILE A 2 1.31 9.16 0.91
CA ILE A 2 0.60 8.03 0.29
C ILE A 2 1.49 7.47 -0.81
N ILE A 3 1.70 6.16 -0.82
CA ILE A 3 2.49 5.45 -1.83
C ILE A 3 1.59 4.41 -2.48
N ASN A 4 1.43 4.49 -3.80
CA ASN A 4 0.77 3.43 -4.56
C ASN A 4 1.81 2.43 -5.04
N CYS A 5 1.63 1.17 -4.67
CA CYS A 5 2.51 0.07 -5.05
C CYS A 5 1.96 -0.71 -6.24
N ARG A 6 2.84 -1.39 -6.99
CA ARG A 6 2.48 -2.24 -8.15
C ARG A 6 1.46 -3.35 -7.86
N ASN A 7 1.36 -3.80 -6.60
CA ASN A 7 0.49 -4.91 -6.22
C ASN A 7 -0.93 -4.47 -5.78
N ASN A 8 -1.44 -3.33 -6.31
CA ASN A 8 -2.71 -2.71 -5.90
C ASN A 8 -2.84 -2.42 -4.40
N LYS A 9 -1.71 -2.36 -3.69
CA LYS A 9 -1.63 -1.97 -2.28
C LYS A 9 -1.29 -0.50 -2.16
N LYS A 10 -1.89 0.16 -1.19
CA LYS A 10 -1.61 1.55 -0.85
C LYS A 10 -0.96 1.61 0.53
N LEU A 11 0.14 2.34 0.65
CA LEU A 11 0.81 2.57 1.92
C LEU A 11 0.60 4.01 2.33
N LEU A 12 0.08 4.21 3.53
CA LEU A 12 0.04 5.52 4.18
C LEU A 12 1.04 5.50 5.33
N GLY A 13 2.02 6.39 5.34
CA GLY A 13 3.01 6.41 6.43
C GLY A 13 3.83 7.68 6.50
N ARG A 14 4.71 7.71 7.50
CA ARG A 14 5.75 8.74 7.62
C ARG A 14 7.01 8.24 6.94
N PHE A 15 7.54 9.08 6.07
CA PHE A 15 8.79 8.82 5.39
C PHE A 15 9.99 9.16 6.27
N ARG A 16 11.03 8.31 6.26
CA ARG A 16 12.28 8.55 6.99
C ARG A 16 13.49 8.76 6.07
N ALA A 17 13.69 7.90 5.09
CA ALA A 17 14.85 7.96 4.20
C ALA A 17 14.56 7.31 2.83
N PHE A 18 15.28 7.76 1.80
CA PHE A 18 15.23 7.19 0.44
C PHE A 18 16.63 7.16 -0.18
N ASP A 19 16.77 6.35 -1.23
CA ASP A 19 17.94 6.35 -2.10
C ASP A 19 17.55 6.62 -3.58
N GLN A 20 18.56 6.58 -4.46
CA GLN A 20 18.41 6.76 -5.92
C GLN A 20 17.54 5.70 -6.61
N HIS A 21 17.39 4.52 -6.00
CA HIS A 21 16.53 3.45 -6.53
C HIS A 21 15.10 3.60 -6.05
N CYS A 22 14.79 4.67 -5.30
CA CYS A 22 13.52 4.86 -4.60
C CYS A 22 13.23 3.76 -3.58
N ASN A 23 14.25 3.08 -3.04
CA ASN A 23 14.06 2.30 -1.81
C ASN A 23 13.71 3.27 -0.68
N MET A 24 12.78 2.89 0.19
CA MET A 24 12.27 3.78 1.23
C MET A 24 12.24 3.10 2.58
N VAL A 25 12.66 3.83 3.61
CA VAL A 25 12.40 3.49 5.01
C VAL A 25 11.20 4.31 5.47
N LEU A 26 10.17 3.62 5.93
CA LEU A 26 8.93 4.20 6.42
C LEU A 26 8.69 3.80 7.88
N GLU A 27 8.04 4.70 8.61
CA GLU A 27 7.58 4.46 9.98
C GLU A 27 6.08 4.72 10.10
N ASN A 28 5.44 4.01 11.03
CA ASN A 28 4.01 4.09 11.32
C ASN A 28 3.17 3.94 10.04
N VAL A 29 3.41 2.84 9.32
CA VAL A 29 2.78 2.56 8.03
C VAL A 29 1.45 1.85 8.25
N ARG A 30 0.42 2.34 7.57
CA ARG A 30 -0.85 1.66 7.36
C ARG A 30 -0.88 1.15 5.92
N GLU A 31 -0.72 -0.15 5.76
CA GLU A 31 -0.91 -0.84 4.49
C GLU A 31 -2.41 -1.08 4.29
N MET A 32 -2.93 -0.72 3.12
CA MET A 32 -4.35 -0.85 2.77
C MET A 32 -4.47 -1.58 1.43
N TRP A 33 -5.34 -2.59 1.37
CA TRP A 33 -5.67 -3.30 0.14
C TRP A 33 -7.13 -3.73 0.15
N THR A 34 -7.63 -4.00 -1.05
CA THR A 34 -9.00 -4.48 -1.23
C THR A 34 -8.95 -5.94 -1.66
N GLU A 35 -9.61 -6.80 -0.91
CA GLU A 35 -9.83 -8.19 -1.30
C GLU A 35 -11.22 -8.33 -1.93
N VAL A 36 -11.26 -8.94 -3.10
CA VAL A 36 -12.53 -9.37 -3.72
C VAL A 36 -12.66 -10.86 -3.44
N PRO A 37 -13.62 -11.27 -2.57
CA PRO A 37 -13.82 -12.69 -2.30
C PRO A 37 -14.18 -13.41 -3.60
N LYS A 38 -13.53 -14.54 -3.87
CA LYS A 38 -13.93 -15.40 -5.00
C LYS A 38 -15.27 -16.06 -4.64
N THR A 39 -16.35 -15.61 -5.27
CA THR A 39 -17.64 -16.29 -5.18
C THR A 39 -17.64 -17.52 -6.09
N GLY A 40 -18.31 -18.60 -5.66
CA GLY A 40 -18.52 -19.79 -6.48
C GLY A 40 -19.24 -19.47 -7.79
N LYS A 41 -19.04 -20.32 -8.81
CA LYS A 41 -19.66 -20.17 -10.14
C LYS A 41 -21.17 -19.92 -10.00
N GLY A 42 -21.66 -18.80 -10.55
CA GLY A 42 -23.08 -18.45 -10.62
C GLY A 42 -23.60 -17.47 -9.56
N LYS A 43 -22.80 -17.05 -8.58
CA LYS A 43 -23.22 -16.02 -7.60
C LYS A 43 -22.71 -14.62 -7.97
N LYS A 44 -23.54 -13.59 -7.74
CA LYS A 44 -23.19 -12.17 -7.92
C LYS A 44 -21.80 -11.88 -7.32
N LYS A 45 -20.99 -11.06 -8.01
CA LYS A 45 -19.65 -10.66 -7.56
C LYS A 45 -19.73 -10.19 -6.10
N ALA A 46 -18.93 -10.79 -5.22
CA ALA A 46 -18.90 -10.38 -3.83
C ALA A 46 -18.43 -8.92 -3.71
N GLN A 47 -18.92 -8.24 -2.67
CA GLN A 47 -18.52 -6.88 -2.40
C GLN A 47 -17.02 -6.83 -2.05
N PRO A 48 -16.28 -5.84 -2.57
CA PRO A 48 -14.89 -5.62 -2.20
C PRO A 48 -14.79 -5.33 -0.69
N VAL A 49 -13.93 -6.07 0.01
CA VAL A 49 -13.64 -5.87 1.42
C VAL A 49 -12.31 -5.14 1.55
N ASN A 50 -12.32 -3.97 2.17
CA ASN A 50 -11.10 -3.24 2.49
C ASN A 50 -10.46 -3.82 3.75
N LYS A 51 -9.18 -4.17 3.64
CA LYS A 51 -8.35 -4.59 4.76
C LYS A 51 -7.22 -3.60 4.97
N ASP A 52 -6.83 -3.46 6.21
CA ASP A 52 -5.68 -2.68 6.60
C ASP A 52 -4.81 -3.39 7.63
N ARG A 53 -3.52 -3.05 7.63
CA ARG A 53 -2.53 -3.54 8.58
C ARG A 53 -1.63 -2.40 9.01
N PHE A 54 -1.34 -2.37 10.30
CA PHE A 54 -0.35 -1.45 10.86
C PHE A 54 1.03 -2.10 10.95
N ILE A 55 2.06 -1.35 10.58
CA ILE A 55 3.47 -1.75 10.60
C ILE A 55 4.29 -0.59 11.18
N SER A 56 5.03 -0.83 12.26
CA SER A 56 5.80 0.21 12.95
C SER A 56 7.01 0.70 12.16
N LYS A 57 7.79 -0.23 11.58
CA LYS A 57 8.95 0.03 10.72
C LYS A 57 8.84 -0.80 9.45
N PHE A 58 9.03 -0.18 8.30
CA PHE A 58 8.84 -0.84 7.01
C PHE A 58 9.90 -0.41 6.01
N PHE A 59 10.58 -1.38 5.42
CA PHE A 59 11.49 -1.16 4.29
C PHE A 59 10.76 -1.52 2.99
N LEU A 60 10.61 -0.54 2.10
CA LEU A 60 10.00 -0.71 0.80
C LEU A 60 11.09 -0.67 -0.27
N ARG A 61 11.16 -1.70 -1.10
CA ARG A 61 12.03 -1.72 -2.27
C ARG A 61 11.43 -0.86 -3.38
N GLY A 62 12.25 -0.04 -4.02
CA GLY A 62 11.80 0.95 -4.99
C GLY A 62 11.17 0.39 -6.27
N ASP A 63 11.53 -0.84 -6.65
CA ASP A 63 10.91 -1.55 -7.78
C ASP A 63 9.38 -1.69 -7.65
N PHE A 64 8.84 -1.66 -6.42
CA PHE A 64 7.40 -1.75 -6.18
C PHE A 64 6.68 -0.40 -6.15
N VAL A 65 7.41 0.71 -6.12
CA VAL A 65 6.85 2.06 -6.06
C VAL A 65 6.39 2.48 -7.45
N ILE A 66 5.14 2.91 -7.58
CA ILE A 66 4.63 3.53 -8.82
C ILE A 66 4.63 5.05 -8.67
N ILE A 67 3.92 5.54 -7.67
CA ILE A 67 3.75 6.98 -7.43
C ILE A 67 3.76 7.26 -5.94
N VAL A 68 4.46 8.35 -5.60
CA VAL A 68 4.52 8.89 -4.25
C VAL A 68 3.75 10.20 -4.24
N LEU A 69 2.66 10.22 -3.49
CA LEU A 69 1.83 11.40 -3.28
C LEU A 69 2.14 11.98 -1.91
N ARG A 70 2.75 13.16 -1.92
CA ARG A 70 2.87 13.99 -0.72
C ARG A 70 1.52 14.66 -0.53
N ASN A 71 0.79 14.30 0.52
CA ASN A 71 -0.38 15.09 0.92
C ASN A 71 0.16 16.42 1.47
N PRO A 72 -0.07 17.57 0.81
CA PRO A 72 0.30 18.86 1.36
C PRO A 72 -0.64 19.14 2.53
N LYS A 73 -0.17 18.86 3.74
CA LYS A 73 -0.53 19.67 4.90
C LYS A 73 0.50 20.78 5.00
#